data_AF-A0A7X9C5M3-F1
#
_entry.id   AF-A0A7X9C5M3-F1
#
_cell.length_a   1.000
_cell.length_b   1.000
_cell.length_c   1.000
_cell.angle_alpha   90.00
_cell.angle_beta   90.00
_cell.angle_gamma   90.00
#
_symmetry.space_group_name_H-M   'P 1'
#
loop_
_entity.id
_entity.type
_entity.pdbx_description
1 polymer ?
#
loop_
_entity_poly.entity_id
_entity_poly.type
_entity_poly.pdbx_seq_one_letter_code
_entity_poly.pdbx_strand_id
1 'polypeptide(L)'
;MGFVLFYGNKVIYSNFYPAKFKIDGKVFATSEHYSMYAKAMKFEPNAPVTYGALVSASAAKAKKSVRQVQFFSESSWCEVKQQIMYTTCLAKLPQNSELKQLLETDDGVIVECSPHNRKWGIGMDKNNPDVQNTNQWREKTCSLKP
;
A
#
# COMPACT_ATOMS: atom_id res chain seq x y z
N MET A 1 16.37 -17.69 -4.67
CA MET A 1 15.79 -16.52 -3.99
C MET A 1 14.44 -16.95 -3.44
N GLY A 2 14.23 -16.88 -2.12
CA GLY A 2 13.00 -17.35 -1.47
C GLY A 2 11.90 -16.29 -1.45
N PHE A 3 10.66 -16.71 -1.15
CA PHE A 3 9.54 -15.79 -0.90
C PHE A 3 9.27 -15.63 0.60
N VAL A 4 9.08 -14.39 1.05
CA VAL A 4 8.54 -14.06 2.37
C VAL A 4 7.04 -13.84 2.24
N LEU A 5 6.27 -14.87 2.54
CA LEU A 5 4.81 -14.85 2.40
C LEU A 5 4.16 -14.19 3.60
N PHE A 6 3.32 -13.19 3.38
CA PHE A 6 2.55 -12.57 4.48
C PHE A 6 1.10 -12.28 4.11
N TYR A 7 0.23 -12.28 5.12
CA TYR A 7 -1.14 -11.81 5.00
C TYR A 7 -1.58 -11.16 6.31
N GLY A 8 -2.29 -10.03 6.20
CA GLY A 8 -2.84 -9.29 7.33
C GLY A 8 -2.23 -7.90 7.54
N ASN A 9 -2.92 -7.09 8.34
CA ASN A 9 -2.62 -5.66 8.51
C ASN A 9 -1.63 -5.35 9.65
N LYS A 10 -1.38 -6.32 10.53
CA LYS A 10 -0.46 -6.19 11.67
C LYS A 10 0.94 -6.75 11.39
N VAL A 11 1.19 -7.21 10.16
CA VAL A 11 2.50 -7.70 9.74
C VAL A 11 3.32 -6.51 9.28
N ILE A 12 4.60 -6.47 9.65
CA ILE A 12 5.52 -5.36 9.42
C ILE A 12 5.66 -4.96 7.93
N TYR A 13 5.46 -5.91 7.02
CA TYR A 13 5.45 -5.72 5.57
C TYR A 13 4.20 -5.01 5.03
N SER A 14 3.14 -4.89 5.83
CA SER A 14 1.85 -4.37 5.38
C SER A 14 1.86 -2.85 5.23
N ASN A 15 1.21 -2.34 4.18
CA ASN A 15 0.92 -0.91 4.04
C ASN A 15 -0.04 -0.37 5.12
N PHE A 16 -0.73 -1.27 5.83
CA PHE A 16 -1.58 -0.97 6.98
C PHE A 16 -0.84 -1.02 8.32
N TYR A 17 0.42 -1.47 8.34
CA TYR A 17 1.20 -1.55 9.57
C TYR A 17 1.40 -0.16 10.18
N PRO A 18 1.12 0.03 11.49
CA PRO A 18 1.24 1.32 12.16
C PRO A 18 2.71 1.68 12.40
N ALA A 19 3.25 2.53 11.52
CA ALA A 19 4.60 3.08 11.62
C ALA A 19 4.53 4.53 11.15
N LYS A 20 4.61 5.47 12.10
CA LYS A 20 4.47 6.89 11.83
C LYS A 20 5.66 7.38 11.02
N PHE A 21 5.41 8.26 10.05
CA PHE A 21 6.46 8.86 9.23
C PHE A 21 6.01 10.21 8.69
N LYS A 22 6.99 11.04 8.32
CA LYS A 22 6.77 12.34 7.70
C LYS A 22 7.10 12.29 6.20
N ILE A 23 6.25 12.89 5.38
CA ILE A 23 6.44 13.05 3.93
C ILE A 23 5.72 14.32 3.49
N ASP A 24 6.32 15.13 2.61
CA ASP A 24 5.76 16.40 2.12
C ASP A 24 5.28 17.35 3.24
N GLY A 25 6.05 17.41 4.33
CA GLY A 25 5.74 18.24 5.50
C GLY A 25 4.61 17.71 6.39
N LYS A 26 3.99 16.58 6.05
CA LYS A 26 2.83 15.99 6.73
C LYS A 26 3.17 14.67 7.41
N VAL A 27 2.44 14.31 8.46
CA VAL A 27 2.67 13.10 9.27
C VAL A 27 1.54 12.10 9.03
N PHE A 28 1.89 10.86 8.72
CA PHE A 28 0.93 9.79 8.46
C PHE A 28 1.20 8.60 9.38
N ALA A 29 0.13 7.92 9.81
CA ALA A 29 0.24 6.77 10.71
C ALA A 29 0.59 5.45 9.99
N THR A 30 0.29 5.34 8.70
CA THR A 30 0.57 4.16 7.86
C THR A 30 0.78 4.59 6.40
N SER A 31 1.39 3.74 5.57
CA SER A 31 1.50 3.99 4.12
C SER A 31 0.13 4.17 3.46
N GLU A 32 -0.87 3.39 3.89
CA GLU A 32 -2.24 3.50 3.37
C GLU A 32 -2.80 4.91 3.56
N HIS A 33 -2.55 5.58 4.71
CA HIS A 33 -3.04 6.94 4.92
C HIS A 33 -2.50 7.93 3.89
N TYR A 34 -1.19 7.88 3.60
CA TYR A 34 -0.61 8.74 2.57
C TYR A 34 -1.15 8.38 1.18
N SER A 35 -1.25 7.09 0.84
CA SER A 35 -1.80 6.66 -0.45
C SER A 35 -3.23 7.17 -0.67
N MET A 36 -4.08 7.14 0.37
CA MET A 36 -5.44 7.67 0.30
C MET A 36 -5.44 9.20 0.22
N TYR A 37 -4.54 9.89 0.91
CA TYR A 37 -4.35 11.33 0.78
C TYR A 37 -3.93 11.72 -0.64
N ALA A 38 -2.90 11.08 -1.19
CA ALA A 38 -2.43 11.32 -2.56
C ALA A 38 -3.52 11.02 -3.61
N LYS A 39 -4.32 9.97 -3.38
CA LYS A 39 -5.49 9.67 -4.22
C LYS A 39 -6.52 10.79 -4.17
N ALA A 40 -6.89 11.29 -2.98
CA ALA A 40 -7.82 12.39 -2.85
C ALA A 40 -7.27 13.66 -3.52
N MET A 41 -6.00 14.01 -3.28
CA MET A 41 -5.36 15.19 -3.88
C MET A 41 -5.32 15.14 -5.41
N LYS A 42 -5.17 13.96 -6.02
CA LYS A 42 -5.10 13.82 -7.49
C LYS A 42 -6.44 14.08 -8.17
N PHE A 43 -7.54 13.60 -7.59
CA PHE A 43 -8.86 13.63 -8.24
C PHE A 43 -9.75 14.74 -7.69
N GLU A 44 -9.48 15.22 -6.48
CA GLU A 44 -10.32 16.12 -5.73
C GLU A 44 -9.50 17.07 -4.83
N PRO A 45 -8.57 17.85 -5.40
CA PRO A 45 -7.69 18.72 -4.63
C PRO A 45 -8.42 19.79 -3.80
N ASN A 46 -9.66 20.13 -4.18
CA ASN A 46 -10.48 21.17 -3.56
C ASN A 46 -11.65 20.61 -2.71
N ALA A 47 -11.70 19.30 -2.45
CA ALA A 47 -12.87 18.62 -1.88
C ALA A 47 -12.82 18.46 -0.34
N PRO A 48 -13.89 17.92 0.30
CA PRO A 48 -14.00 17.82 1.76
C PRO A 48 -13.07 16.80 2.42
N VAL A 49 -12.47 15.88 1.66
CA VAL A 49 -11.54 14.88 2.21
C VAL A 49 -10.22 15.57 2.56
N THR A 50 -10.19 16.18 3.73
CA THR A 50 -9.01 16.88 4.22
C THR A 50 -7.95 15.89 4.71
N TYR A 51 -6.69 16.35 4.72
CA TYR A 51 -5.61 15.67 5.44
C TYR A 51 -6.04 15.29 6.86
N GLY A 52 -6.66 16.22 7.60
CA GLY A 52 -7.14 15.98 8.98
C GLY A 52 -8.14 14.84 9.10
N ALA A 53 -9.13 14.76 8.19
CA ALA A 53 -10.12 13.69 8.17
C ALA A 53 -9.49 12.32 7.87
N LEU A 54 -8.47 12.28 7.01
CA LEU A 54 -7.78 11.03 6.69
C LEU A 54 -6.88 10.55 7.83
N VAL A 55 -6.10 11.44 8.45
CA VAL A 55 -5.14 11.03 9.50
C VAL A 55 -5.76 10.79 10.87
N SER A 56 -6.95 11.35 11.14
CA SER A 56 -7.71 11.05 12.37
C SER A 56 -8.48 9.73 12.30
N ALA A 57 -8.68 9.19 11.10
CA ALA A 57 -9.35 7.93 10.87
C ALA A 57 -8.39 6.73 11.07
N SER A 58 -8.96 5.52 11.21
CA SER A 58 -8.15 4.32 11.00
C SER A 58 -7.84 4.15 9.50
N ALA A 59 -6.76 3.47 9.14
CA ALA A 59 -6.38 3.24 7.75
C ALA A 59 -7.53 2.62 6.92
N ALA A 60 -8.29 1.70 7.52
CA ALA A 60 -9.48 1.11 6.88
C ALA A 60 -10.60 2.14 6.65
N LYS A 61 -10.84 3.05 7.61
CA LYS A 61 -11.80 4.14 7.46
C LYS A 61 -11.33 5.15 6.41
N ALA A 62 -10.06 5.55 6.42
CA ALA A 62 -9.48 6.44 5.40
C ALA A 62 -9.65 5.86 3.98
N LYS A 63 -9.35 4.56 3.80
CA LYS A 63 -9.58 3.85 2.53
C LYS A 63 -11.04 3.84 2.10
N LYS A 64 -11.97 3.71 3.05
CA LYS A 64 -13.40 3.76 2.77
C LYS A 64 -13.84 5.17 2.36
N SER A 65 -13.33 6.21 3.01
CA SER A 65 -13.70 7.61 2.74
C SER A 65 -13.35 8.03 1.32
N VAL A 66 -12.21 7.61 0.78
CA VAL A 66 -11.82 7.98 -0.60
C VAL A 66 -12.56 7.20 -1.69
N ARG A 67 -13.50 6.31 -1.34
CA ARG A 67 -14.42 5.72 -2.33
C ARG A 67 -15.44 6.73 -2.83
N GLN A 68 -15.66 7.82 -2.10
CA GLN A 68 -16.61 8.88 -2.44
C GLN A 68 -15.97 10.03 -3.25
N VAL A 69 -14.71 9.87 -3.66
CA VAL A 69 -14.01 10.84 -4.53
C VAL A 69 -14.72 10.86 -5.89
N GLN A 70 -15.36 11.98 -6.22
CA GLN A 70 -16.29 12.13 -7.36
C GLN A 70 -15.58 11.92 -8.69
N PHE A 71 -14.40 12.50 -8.88
CA PHE A 71 -13.68 12.46 -10.16
C PHE A 71 -12.68 11.31 -10.26
N PHE A 72 -12.87 10.24 -9.49
CA PHE A 72 -11.96 9.10 -9.51
C PHE A 72 -11.94 8.38 -10.87
N SER A 73 -10.74 8.24 -11.43
CA SER A 73 -10.46 7.40 -12.61
C SER A 73 -9.51 6.26 -12.21
N GLU A 74 -9.95 5.00 -12.38
CA GLU A 74 -9.11 3.84 -12.10
C GLU A 74 -7.91 3.78 -13.06
N SER A 75 -8.07 4.15 -14.34
CA SER A 75 -6.96 4.18 -15.32
C SER A 75 -5.91 5.24 -14.95
N SER A 76 -6.33 6.47 -14.67
CA SER A 76 -5.40 7.52 -14.25
C SER A 76 -4.78 7.24 -12.88
N TRP A 77 -5.46 6.50 -12.00
CA TRP A 77 -4.87 6.04 -10.74
C TRP A 77 -3.86 4.92 -10.96
N CYS A 78 -4.16 3.98 -11.84
CA CYS A 78 -3.30 2.88 -12.23
C CYS A 78 -1.91 3.35 -12.70
N GLU A 79 -1.85 4.48 -13.41
CA GLU A 79 -0.62 5.11 -13.89
C GLU A 79 0.32 5.56 -12.76
N VAL A 80 -0.22 5.96 -11.60
CA VAL A 80 0.56 6.63 -10.54
C VAL A 80 0.62 5.88 -9.22
N LYS A 81 -0.30 4.95 -8.96
CA LYS A 81 -0.47 4.33 -7.64
C LYS A 81 0.79 3.61 -7.17
N GLN A 82 1.51 2.96 -8.09
CA GLN A 82 2.72 2.21 -7.77
C GLN A 82 3.84 3.15 -7.37
N GLN A 83 4.07 4.21 -8.16
CA GLN A 83 5.07 5.22 -7.83
C GLN A 83 4.77 5.91 -6.51
N ILE A 84 3.50 6.27 -6.27
CA ILE A 84 3.07 6.86 -4.99
C ILE A 84 3.38 5.91 -3.83
N MET A 85 3.01 4.63 -3.94
CA MET A 85 3.26 3.67 -2.87
C MET A 85 4.75 3.42 -2.65
N TYR A 86 5.53 3.34 -3.73
CA TYR A 86 6.99 3.21 -3.67
C TYR A 86 7.63 4.38 -2.92
N THR A 87 7.32 5.62 -3.32
CA THR A 87 7.79 6.83 -2.63
C THR A 87 7.34 6.85 -1.17
N THR A 88 6.13 6.36 -0.87
CA THR A 88 5.62 6.24 0.49
C THR A 88 6.45 5.28 1.33
N CYS A 89 6.75 4.10 0.81
CA CYS A 89 7.57 3.10 1.48
C CYS A 89 8.99 3.62 1.69
N LEU A 90 9.60 4.24 0.67
CA LEU A 90 10.93 4.86 0.80
C LEU A 90 10.98 5.95 1.87
N ALA A 91 9.91 6.74 2.04
CA ALA A 91 9.85 7.71 3.13
C ALA A 91 9.65 7.04 4.49
N LYS A 92 8.80 6.01 4.58
CA LYS A 92 8.41 5.36 5.84
C LYS A 92 9.51 4.50 6.45
N LEU A 93 10.11 3.62 5.65
CA LEU A 93 11.04 2.58 6.10
C LEU A 93 12.24 3.15 6.90
N PRO A 94 13.00 4.16 6.41
CA PRO A 94 14.17 4.67 7.14
C PRO A 94 13.82 5.46 8.41
N GLN A 95 12.59 5.96 8.55
CA GLN A 95 12.14 6.72 9.72
C GLN A 95 11.73 5.83 10.92
N ASN A 96 11.69 4.51 10.75
CA ASN A 96 11.26 3.57 11.78
C ASN A 96 12.35 2.49 11.92
N SER A 97 13.00 2.39 13.08
CA SER A 97 14.17 1.51 13.27
C SER A 97 13.92 0.04 12.92
N GLU A 98 12.78 -0.51 13.33
CA GLU A 98 12.38 -1.90 13.01
C GLU A 98 12.16 -2.10 11.51
N LEU A 99 11.59 -1.10 10.82
CA LEU A 99 11.41 -1.14 9.36
C LEU A 99 12.69 -0.91 8.59
N LYS A 100 13.61 -0.12 9.15
CA LYS A 100 14.93 0.12 8.56
C LYS A 100 15.73 -1.17 8.49
N GLN A 101 15.65 -2.02 9.52
CA GLN A 101 16.30 -3.33 9.50
C GLN A 101 15.81 -4.20 8.35
N LEU A 102 14.54 -4.08 7.93
CA LEU A 102 14.02 -4.80 6.74
C LEU A 102 14.67 -4.36 5.42
N LEU A 103 15.25 -3.16 5.36
CA LEU A 103 16.03 -2.72 4.20
C LEU A 103 17.45 -3.31 4.22
N GLU A 104 17.92 -3.72 5.39
CA GLU A 104 19.26 -4.25 5.63
C GLU A 104 19.29 -5.79 5.52
N THR A 105 18.13 -6.45 5.62
CA THR A 105 17.99 -7.90 5.48
C THR A 105 17.74 -8.33 4.03
N ASP A 106 18.48 -9.34 3.55
CA ASP A 106 18.21 -10.03 2.29
C ASP A 106 17.20 -11.17 2.51
N ASP A 107 16.01 -10.83 3.00
CA ASP A 107 14.98 -11.81 3.36
C ASP A 107 14.32 -12.47 2.12
N GLY A 108 14.68 -12.04 0.90
CA GLY A 108 14.09 -12.49 -0.35
C GLY A 108 12.93 -11.62 -0.81
N VAL A 109 12.08 -12.14 -1.70
CA VAL A 109 10.98 -11.37 -2.28
C VAL A 109 9.76 -11.43 -1.34
N ILE A 110 9.32 -10.28 -0.84
CA ILE A 110 8.16 -10.17 0.06
C ILE A 110 6.86 -10.22 -0.75
N VAL A 111 5.95 -11.12 -0.38
CA VAL A 111 4.73 -11.42 -1.15
C VAL A 111 3.47 -11.26 -0.29
N GLU A 112 2.61 -10.30 -0.65
CA GLU A 112 1.29 -10.13 -0.03
C GLU A 112 0.32 -11.22 -0.54
N CYS A 113 0.07 -12.22 0.31
CA CYS A 113 -0.77 -13.38 0.04
C CYS A 113 -2.23 -13.13 0.46
N SER A 114 -2.82 -12.07 -0.11
CA SER A 114 -4.24 -11.77 0.12
C SER A 114 -5.12 -12.45 -0.95
N PRO A 115 -6.01 -13.38 -0.57
CA PRO A 115 -6.94 -14.00 -1.51
C PRO A 115 -8.00 -13.01 -2.05
N HIS A 116 -8.23 -11.91 -1.33
CA HIS A 116 -9.26 -10.90 -1.64
C HIS A 116 -8.70 -9.63 -2.29
N ASN A 117 -7.41 -9.35 -2.13
CA ASN A 117 -6.75 -8.16 -2.69
C ASN A 117 -5.81 -8.55 -3.83
N ARG A 118 -6.34 -8.55 -5.06
CA ARG A 118 -5.55 -8.77 -6.26
C ARG A 118 -4.83 -7.51 -6.75
N LYS A 119 -5.13 -6.33 -6.18
CA LYS A 119 -4.54 -5.06 -6.66
C LYS A 119 -3.12 -4.82 -6.16
N TRP A 120 -2.80 -5.39 -5.00
CA TRP A 120 -1.48 -5.30 -4.34
C TRP A 120 -0.95 -6.67 -3.89
N GLY A 121 -1.80 -7.69 -3.82
CA GLY A 121 -1.41 -9.06 -3.49
C GLY A 121 -1.67 -10.04 -4.62
N ILE A 122 -1.13 -11.24 -4.46
CA ILE A 122 -1.09 -12.28 -5.50
C ILE A 122 -2.43 -13.00 -5.72
N GLY A 123 -3.47 -12.65 -4.96
CA GLY A 123 -4.80 -13.26 -5.08
C GLY A 123 -4.91 -14.69 -4.57
N MET A 124 -3.98 -15.11 -3.71
CA MET A 124 -3.93 -16.43 -3.07
C MET A 124 -3.57 -16.31 -1.60
N ASP A 125 -4.05 -17.25 -0.77
CA ASP A 125 -3.67 -17.37 0.63
C ASP A 125 -2.23 -17.91 0.76
N LYS A 126 -1.55 -17.54 1.84
CA LYS A 126 -0.16 -17.97 2.09
C LYS A 126 0.02 -19.48 2.24
N ASN A 127 -1.06 -20.21 2.58
CA ASN A 127 -1.06 -21.67 2.73
C ASN A 127 -1.54 -22.40 1.46
N ASN A 128 -1.78 -21.68 0.35
CA ASN A 128 -2.15 -22.30 -0.90
C ASN A 128 -0.98 -23.18 -1.41
N PRO A 129 -1.23 -24.44 -1.85
CA PRO A 129 -0.16 -25.32 -2.34
C PRO A 129 0.61 -24.73 -3.53
N ASP A 130 -0.04 -23.89 -4.34
CA ASP A 130 0.54 -23.23 -5.50
C ASP A 130 1.13 -21.85 -5.18
N VAL A 131 1.20 -21.42 -3.91
CA VAL A 131 1.65 -20.07 -3.53
C VAL A 131 3.08 -19.75 -4.00
N GLN A 132 3.93 -20.77 -4.10
CA GLN A 132 5.31 -20.67 -4.58
C GLN A 132 5.39 -20.64 -6.13
N ASN A 133 4.32 -20.98 -6.84
CA ASN A 133 4.27 -20.99 -8.29
C ASN A 133 3.78 -19.65 -8.83
N THR A 134 4.72 -18.79 -9.24
CA THR A 134 4.41 -17.45 -9.76
C THR A 134 3.49 -17.45 -10.98
N ASN A 135 3.51 -18.52 -11.79
CA ASN A 135 2.61 -18.66 -12.95
C ASN A 135 1.14 -18.86 -12.55
N GLN A 136 0.86 -19.24 -11.31
CA GLN A 136 -0.51 -19.40 -10.79
C GLN A 136 -1.03 -18.13 -10.12
N TRP A 137 -0.17 -17.12 -9.92
CA TRP A 137 -0.54 -15.86 -9.26
C TRP A 137 -1.64 -15.13 -10.04
N ARG A 138 -2.61 -14.59 -9.29
CA ARG A 138 -3.85 -14.01 -9.83
C ARG A 138 -3.90 -12.51 -9.60
N GLU A 139 -2.74 -11.88 -9.53
CA GLU A 139 -2.64 -10.44 -9.37
C GLU A 139 -3.32 -9.69 -10.53
N LYS A 140 -3.87 -8.54 -10.20
CA LYS A 140 -4.48 -7.57 -11.10
C LYS A 140 -3.70 -6.28 -10.96
N THR A 141 -2.40 -6.38 -11.19
CA THR A 141 -1.50 -5.25 -11.24
C THR A 141 -1.93 -4.38 -12.41
N CYS A 142 -2.01 -3.06 -12.21
CA CYS A 142 -2.16 -2.16 -13.34
C CYS A 142 -0.87 -2.32 -14.15
N SER A 143 -0.95 -2.87 -15.36
CA SER A 143 0.22 -3.11 -16.18
C SER A 143 0.96 -1.78 -16.38
N LEU A 144 2.07 -1.58 -15.66
CA LEU A 144 3.10 -0.69 -16.18
C LEU A 144 3.66 -1.46 -17.36
N LYS A 145 3.34 -1.00 -18.58
CA LYS A 145 4.17 -1.39 -19.71
C LYS A 145 5.58 -0.89 -19.36
N PRO A 146 6.60 -1.75 -19.44
CA PRO A 146 7.98 -1.35 -19.18
C PRO A 146 8.39 -0.17 -20.08
#